data_AF-A0A9E2ZJT0-F1
#
_entry.id   AF-A0A9E2ZJT0-F1
#
_cell.length_a   1.000
_cell.length_b   1.000
_cell.length_c   1.000
_cell.angle_alpha   90.00
_cell.angle_beta   90.00
_cell.angle_gamma   90.00
#
_symmetry.space_group_name_H-M   'P 1'
#
loop_
_entity.id
_entity.type
_entity.pdbx_description
1 polymer ?
#
loop_
_entity_poly.entity_id
_entity_poly.type
_entity_poly.pdbx_seq_one_letter_code
_entity_poly.pdbx_strand_id
1 'polypeptide(L)'
;MSPWSVEESVARLSAIVAAQGIKLFATIDHSGEAEAAGLNLRDTKVLIFGSPAAGTPVMQAAPLAALDLPLKVLVWADGHQTKLTLSGAGRARRTL
;
A
#
# COMPACT_ATOMS: atom_id res chain seq x y z
N MET A 1 -6.36 13.88 6.11
CA MET A 1 -7.52 13.12 5.59
C MET A 1 -7.70 13.52 4.14
N SER A 2 -8.06 12.60 3.26
CA SER A 2 -8.34 12.92 1.86
C SER A 2 -9.81 13.30 1.73
N PRO A 3 -10.16 14.37 0.98
CA PRO A 3 -11.57 14.71 0.76
C PRO A 3 -12.19 13.86 -0.36
N TRP A 4 -11.41 12.96 -0.98
CA TRP A 4 -11.84 12.12 -2.10
C TRP A 4 -12.27 10.75 -1.60
N SER A 5 -13.03 10.00 -2.41
CA SER A 5 -13.34 8.60 -2.12
C SER A 5 -12.07 7.74 -2.06
N VAL A 6 -12.20 6.51 -1.55
CA VAL A 6 -11.10 5.53 -1.57
C VAL A 6 -10.68 5.24 -3.01
N GLU A 7 -11.63 5.01 -3.90
CA GLU A 7 -11.38 4.78 -5.34
C GLU A 7 -10.63 5.95 -5.99
N GLU A 8 -11.11 7.18 -5.80
CA GLU A 8 -10.47 8.38 -6.33
C GLU A 8 -9.06 8.58 -5.76
N SER A 9 -8.88 8.29 -4.47
CA SER A 9 -7.59 8.37 -3.80
C SER A 9 -6.61 7.33 -4.37
N VAL A 10 -7.07 6.09 -4.60
CA VAL A 10 -6.28 5.01 -5.22
C VAL A 10 -5.88 5.39 -6.65
N ALA A 11 -6.81 5.91 -7.46
CA ALA A 11 -6.53 6.34 -8.82
C ALA A 11 -5.48 7.46 -8.88
N ARG A 12 -5.62 8.48 -8.02
CA ARG A 12 -4.66 9.60 -7.93
C ARG A 12 -3.28 9.15 -7.44
N LEU A 13 -3.21 8.29 -6.41
CA LEU A 13 -1.94 7.76 -5.94
C LEU A 13 -1.24 6.93 -7.02
N SER A 14 -1.99 6.08 -7.73
CA SER A 14 -1.47 5.27 -8.84
C SER A 14 -0.87 6.15 -9.94
N ALA A 15 -1.55 7.24 -10.30
CA ALA A 15 -1.06 8.22 -11.26
C ALA A 15 0.21 8.94 -10.78
N ILE A 16 0.28 9.34 -9.50
CA ILE A 16 1.47 9.97 -8.92
C ILE A 16 2.66 9.01 -8.94
N VAL A 17 2.47 7.75 -8.52
CA VAL A 17 3.50 6.70 -8.53
C VAL A 17 4.03 6.50 -9.95
N ALA A 18 3.13 6.37 -10.93
CA ALA A 18 3.51 6.20 -12.33
C ALA A 18 4.27 7.42 -12.89
N ALA A 19 3.82 8.64 -12.60
CA ALA A 19 4.47 9.88 -13.04
C ALA A 19 5.89 10.05 -12.48
N GLN A 20 6.19 9.44 -11.32
CA GLN A 20 7.53 9.42 -10.73
C GLN A 20 8.42 8.29 -11.26
N GLY A 21 7.97 7.50 -12.23
CA GLY A 21 8.70 6.34 -12.73
C GLY A 21 8.83 5.22 -11.69
N ILE A 22 8.03 5.24 -10.63
CA ILE A 22 7.99 4.21 -9.60
C ILE A 22 7.05 3.10 -10.08
N LYS A 23 7.44 1.85 -9.92
CA LYS A 23 6.62 0.71 -10.32
C LYS A 23 5.49 0.51 -9.31
N LEU A 24 4.25 0.50 -9.78
CA LEU A 24 3.11 -0.08 -9.07
C LEU A 24 3.12 -1.59 -9.29
N PHE A 25 3.38 -2.37 -8.24
CA PHE A 25 3.43 -3.83 -8.30
C PHE A 25 2.03 -4.43 -8.23
N ALA A 26 1.17 -3.91 -7.35
CA ALA A 26 -0.17 -4.41 -7.16
C ALA A 26 -1.06 -3.35 -6.50
N THR A 27 -2.37 -3.48 -6.74
CA THR A 27 -3.42 -2.92 -5.90
C THR A 27 -4.25 -4.09 -5.38
N ILE A 28 -4.37 -4.21 -4.06
CA ILE A 28 -5.13 -5.26 -3.40
C ILE A 28 -6.45 -4.66 -2.91
N ASP A 29 -7.58 -5.22 -3.34
CA ASP A 29 -8.92 -4.80 -2.88
C ASP A 29 -9.41 -5.69 -1.74
N HIS A 30 -9.01 -5.37 -0.51
CA HIS A 30 -9.40 -6.18 0.65
C HIS A 30 -10.91 -6.17 0.89
N SER A 31 -11.60 -5.06 0.61
CA SER A 31 -13.05 -5.00 0.71
C SER A 31 -13.74 -5.92 -0.30
N GLY A 32 -13.28 -5.93 -1.56
CA GLY A 32 -13.81 -6.84 -2.59
C GLY A 32 -13.54 -8.31 -2.26
N GLU A 33 -12.34 -8.64 -1.77
CA GLU A 33 -12.01 -10.01 -1.34
C GLU A 33 -12.84 -10.45 -0.12
N ALA A 34 -13.15 -9.53 0.80
CA ALA A 34 -14.04 -9.83 1.92
C ALA A 34 -15.47 -10.13 1.44
N GLU A 35 -15.99 -9.31 0.53
CA GLU A 35 -17.30 -9.52 -0.08
C GLU A 35 -17.40 -10.87 -0.80
N ALA A 36 -16.38 -11.23 -1.59
CA ALA A 36 -16.30 -12.52 -2.26
C ALA A 36 -16.30 -13.71 -1.28
N ALA A 37 -15.84 -13.50 -0.05
CA ALA A 37 -15.87 -14.48 1.04
C ALA A 37 -17.15 -14.42 1.90
N GLY A 38 -18.14 -13.60 1.55
CA GLY A 38 -19.37 -13.42 2.32
C GLY A 38 -19.19 -12.60 3.61
N LEU A 39 -18.11 -11.82 3.70
CA LEU A 39 -17.78 -10.95 4.81
C LEU A 39 -17.99 -9.49 4.43
N ASN A 40 -18.16 -8.63 5.43
CA ASN A 40 -18.23 -7.18 5.23
C ASN A 40 -16.95 -6.53 5.76
N LEU A 41 -16.32 -5.71 4.92
CA LEU A 41 -15.22 -4.85 5.29
C LEU A 41 -15.44 -3.49 4.63
N ARG A 42 -15.27 -2.41 5.41
CA ARG A 42 -15.27 -1.04 4.87
C ARG A 42 -14.29 -0.93 3.69
N ASP A 43 -14.58 -0.06 2.73
CA ASP A 43 -13.74 0.12 1.54
C ASP A 43 -12.27 0.28 1.94
N THR A 44 -11.45 -0.71 1.58
CA THR A 44 -10.08 -0.87 2.07
C THR A 44 -9.23 -1.45 0.94
N LYS A 45 -8.26 -0.66 0.49
CA LYS A 45 -7.36 -1.02 -0.60
C LYS A 45 -5.91 -0.78 -0.21
N VAL A 46 -5.00 -1.62 -0.69
CA VAL A 46 -3.54 -1.43 -0.50
C VAL A 46 -2.88 -1.28 -1.85
N LEU A 47 -2.12 -0.20 -2.05
CA LEU A 47 -1.21 -0.10 -3.20
C LEU A 47 0.18 -0.52 -2.75
N ILE A 48 0.81 -1.36 -3.56
CA ILE A 48 2.16 -1.87 -3.37
C ILE A 48 3.03 -1.33 -4.48
N PHE A 49 4.06 -0.57 -4.16
CA PHE A 49 4.88 0.13 -5.15
C PHE A 49 6.33 0.29 -4.69
N GLY A 50 7.25 0.47 -5.64
CA GLY A 50 8.66 0.69 -5.34
C GLY A 50 9.54 0.78 -6.58
N SER A 51 10.82 1.01 -6.36
CA SER A 51 11.83 1.03 -7.41
C SER A 51 12.73 -0.20 -7.26
N PRO A 52 12.73 -1.15 -8.22
CA PRO A 52 13.69 -2.25 -8.23
C PRO A 52 15.15 -1.76 -8.18
N ALA A 53 15.46 -0.70 -8.91
CA ALA A 53 16.79 -0.09 -8.94
C ALA A 53 17.24 0.43 -7.57
N ALA A 54 16.33 1.02 -6.79
CA ALA A 54 16.64 1.49 -5.43
C ALA A 54 16.61 0.36 -4.40
N GLY A 55 15.67 -0.59 -4.52
CA GLY A 55 15.45 -1.64 -3.52
C GLY A 55 16.47 -2.79 -3.59
N THR A 56 16.94 -3.14 -4.78
CA THR A 56 17.82 -4.33 -4.96
C THR A 56 19.15 -4.20 -4.22
N PRO A 57 19.87 -3.06 -4.28
CA PRO A 57 21.10 -2.89 -3.48
C PRO A 57 20.86 -3.01 -1.98
N VAL A 58 19.70 -2.55 -1.48
CA VAL A 58 19.33 -2.70 -0.07
C VAL A 58 19.15 -4.18 0.29
N MET A 59 18.48 -4.96 -0.55
CA MET A 59 18.31 -6.40 -0.34
C MET A 59 19.63 -7.17 -0.47
N GLN A 60 20.55 -6.74 -1.33
CA GLN A 60 21.89 -7.32 -1.42
C GLN A 60 22.70 -7.10 -0.15
N ALA A 61 22.65 -5.88 0.41
CA ALA A 61 23.32 -5.54 1.65
C ALA A 61 22.63 -6.17 2.89
N ALA A 62 21.30 -6.28 2.86
CA ALA A 62 20.47 -6.82 3.93
C ALA A 62 19.31 -7.65 3.35
N PRO A 63 19.48 -8.97 3.16
CA PRO A 63 18.47 -9.82 2.53
C PRO A 63 17.07 -9.76 3.17
N LEU A 64 17.01 -9.61 4.50
CA LEU A 64 15.74 -9.51 5.22
C LEU A 64 14.94 -8.25 4.89
N ALA A 65 15.56 -7.21 4.28
CA ALA A 65 14.84 -6.05 3.78
C ALA A 65 13.80 -6.42 2.71
N ALA A 66 13.92 -7.59 2.07
CA ALA A 66 12.92 -8.11 1.13
C ALA A 66 11.57 -8.46 1.78
N LEU A 67 11.50 -8.61 3.11
CA LEU A 67 10.24 -8.80 3.83
C LEU A 67 9.45 -7.49 4.00
N ASP A 68 10.16 -6.37 4.08
CA ASP A 68 9.57 -5.05 4.32
C ASP A 68 9.31 -4.31 3.01
N LEU A 69 10.20 -4.48 2.03
CA LEU A 69 10.05 -3.99 0.66
C LEU A 69 9.15 -4.91 -0.17
N PRO A 70 8.46 -4.40 -1.20
CA PRO A 70 8.28 -2.98 -1.58
C PRO A 70 7.38 -2.20 -0.59
N LEU A 71 7.35 -0.87 -0.76
CA LEU A 71 6.54 0.03 0.05
C LEU A 71 5.05 -0.21 -0.19
N LYS A 72 4.24 0.09 0.83
CA LYS A 72 2.80 -0.13 0.81
C LYS A 72 2.09 1.12 1.35
N VAL A 73 0.98 1.51 0.73
CA VAL A 73 0.04 2.49 1.29
C VAL A 73 -1.32 1.84 1.45
N LEU A 74 -1.86 1.90 2.66
CA LEU A 74 -3.24 1.53 2.95
C LEU A 74 -4.13 2.74 2.72
N VAL A 75 -5.19 2.58 1.94
CA VAL A 75 -6.24 3.57 1.71
C VAL A 75 -7.55 2.96 2.16
N TRP A 76 -8.27 3.62 3.06
CA TRP A 76 -9.52 3.07 3.58
C TRP A 76 -10.52 4.13 4.00
N ALA A 77 -11.80 3.76 3.96
CA ALA A 77 -12.89 4.56 4.46
C ALA A 77 -12.92 4.56 6.00
N ASP A 78 -13.03 5.74 6.59
CA ASP A 78 -13.20 5.95 8.02
C ASP A 78 -14.36 6.92 8.25
N GLY A 79 -15.56 6.37 8.42
CA GLY A 79 -16.80 7.15 8.35
C GLY A 79 -16.97 7.77 6.97
N HIS A 80 -17.18 9.09 6.93
CA HIS A 80 -17.32 9.86 5.68
C HIS A 80 -15.98 10.34 5.11
N GLN A 81 -14.85 9.87 5.64
CA GLN A 81 -13.52 10.37 5.29
C GLN A 81 -12.65 9.24 4.73
N THR A 82 -11.73 9.58 3.83
CA THR A 82 -10.70 8.64 3.39
C THR A 82 -9.40 8.87 4.17
N LYS A 83 -8.86 7.79 4.74
CA LYS A 83 -7.55 7.76 5.41
C LYS A 83 -6.53 7.05 4.54
N LEU A 84 -5.29 7.53 4.64
CA LEU A 84 -4.12 6.96 3.99
C LEU A 84 -3.03 6.73 5.03
N THR A 85 -2.33 5.61 4.97
CA THR A 85 -1.19 5.32 5.84
C THR A 85 -0.13 4.55 5.07
N LEU A 86 1.08 5.09 5.05
CA LEU A 86 2.25 4.42 4.52
C LEU A 86 2.81 3.45 5.55
N SER A 87 3.19 2.26 5.11
CA SER A 87 4.03 1.39 5.92
C SER A 87 5.41 2.05 6.06
N GLY A 88 5.67 2.71 7.20
CA GLY A 88 7.01 3.19 7.52
C GLY A 88 7.95 2.03 7.87
N ALA A 89 9.18 2.08 7.36
CA ALA A 89 10.30 1.28 7.86
C ALA A 89 10.55 1.70 9.32
N GLY A 90 9.97 0.99 10.29
CA GLY A 90 10.06 1.40 11.69
C GLY A 90 9.09 0.78 12.69
N ARG A 91 8.11 -0.04 12.26
CA ARG A 91 7.45 -0.95 13.22
C ARG A 91 8.42 -2.07 13.54
N ALA A 92 9.24 -1.86 14.58
CA ALA A 92 10.08 -2.87 15.19
C ALA A 92 9.23 -4.12 15.44
N ARG A 93 9.43 -5.16 14.62
CA ARG A 93 8.93 -6.49 14.93
C ARG A 93 9.76 -6.97 16.10
N ARG A 94 9.14 -7.08 17.29
CA ARG A 94 9.68 -7.94 18.34
C ARG A 94 9.69 -9.35 17.76
N THR A 95 10.90 -9.86 17.53
CA THR A 95 11.15 -11.27 17.25
C THR A 95 10.56 -12.08 18.40
N LEU A 96 9.86 -13.17 18.07
CA LEU A 96 9.54 -14.22 19.02
C LEU A 96 10.83 -14.91 19.49
#